data_AF-C6JT66-F1
#
_entry.id   AF-C6JT66-F1
#
_cell.length_a   1.000
_cell.length_b   1.000
_cell.length_c   1.000
_cell.angle_alpha   90.00
_cell.angle_beta   90.00
_cell.angle_gamma   90.00
#
_symmetry.space_group_name_H-M   'P 1'
#
loop_
_entity.id
_entity.type
_entity.pdbx_description
1 polymer ?
#
loop_
_entity_poly.entity_id
_entity_poly.type
_entity_poly.pdbx_seq_one_letter_code
_entity_poly.pdbx_strand_id
1 'polypeptide(L)'
;VVGLNFDFVLLNLTKHSSYLIYNATLYFSAAVQRQYYEKYGFGQMIPVAANDVAFSIHAVLLTAITLFQIMIYERGSQKISKVSTAIVSAVWLGAAVCLFIALPSHSWLWLISIFNSIQVFMTVIKYIPQGWIKS
;
A
#
# COMPACT_ATOMS: atom_id res chain seq x y z
N VAL A 1 8.72 21.27 9.42
CA VAL A 1 9.07 19.87 9.07
C VAL A 1 10.42 19.75 8.34
N VAL A 2 11.43 20.53 8.74
CA VAL A 2 12.73 20.61 8.05
C VAL A 2 13.53 19.33 8.34
N GLY A 3 13.93 18.61 7.28
CA GLY A 3 14.64 17.33 7.36
C GLY A 3 13.80 16.09 7.02
N LEU A 4 12.48 16.24 6.83
CA LEU A 4 11.59 15.17 6.41
C LEU A 4 11.51 15.08 4.88
N ASN A 5 11.69 13.89 4.31
CA ASN A 5 11.51 13.68 2.87
C ASN A 5 10.02 13.42 2.56
N PHE A 6 9.35 14.38 1.92
CA PHE A 6 7.92 14.29 1.64
C PHE A 6 7.56 13.16 0.67
N ASP A 7 8.45 12.86 -0.29
CA ASP A 7 8.29 11.74 -1.21
C ASP A 7 8.28 10.42 -0.45
N PHE A 8 9.18 10.30 0.54
CA PHE A 8 9.24 9.13 1.40
C PHE A 8 7.95 8.96 2.19
N VAL A 9 7.36 10.03 2.73
CA VAL A 9 6.08 9.96 3.45
C VAL A 9 4.95 9.52 2.53
N LEU A 10 4.85 10.08 1.33
CA LEU A 10 3.82 9.72 0.35
C LEU A 10 3.93 8.25 -0.12
N LEU A 11 5.14 7.80 -0.43
CA LEU A 11 5.41 6.41 -0.82
C LEU A 11 5.11 5.44 0.33
N ASN A 12 5.43 5.82 1.59
CA ASN A 12 5.08 5.02 2.76
C ASN A 12 3.58 4.92 2.98
N LEU A 13 2.85 6.04 2.83
CA LEU A 13 1.39 6.02 2.97
C LEU A 13 0.78 5.04 1.97
N THR A 14 1.25 5.06 0.72
CA THR A 14 0.79 4.11 -0.32
C THR A 14 1.11 2.66 0.05
N LYS A 15 2.35 2.38 0.46
CA LYS A 15 2.78 1.05 0.93
C LYS A 15 1.89 0.53 2.07
N HIS A 16 1.73 1.33 3.14
CA HIS A 16 1.00 0.90 4.33
C HIS A 16 -0.50 0.76 4.04
N SER A 17 -1.06 1.60 3.17
CA SER A 17 -2.45 1.51 2.75
C SER A 17 -2.71 0.22 1.95
N SER A 18 -1.85 -0.13 0.99
CA SER A 18 -2.03 -1.36 0.23
C SER A 18 -1.82 -2.61 1.09
N TYR A 19 -0.87 -2.56 2.05
CA TYR A 19 -0.69 -3.63 3.03
C TYR A 19 -1.90 -3.78 3.95
N LEU A 20 -2.49 -2.68 4.42
CA LEU A 20 -3.72 -2.69 5.21
C LEU A 20 -4.88 -3.31 4.42
N ILE A 21 -5.08 -2.91 3.16
CA ILE A 21 -6.13 -3.47 2.31
C ILE A 21 -5.97 -4.98 2.18
N TYR A 22 -4.75 -5.47 1.91
CA TYR A 22 -4.47 -6.91 1.84
C TYR A 22 -4.79 -7.61 3.16
N ASN A 23 -4.22 -7.15 4.27
CA ASN A 23 -4.39 -7.80 5.57
C ASN A 23 -5.84 -7.78 6.04
N ALA A 24 -6.49 -6.61 6.02
CA ALA A 24 -7.87 -6.47 6.49
C ALA A 24 -8.83 -7.30 5.63
N THR A 25 -8.67 -7.28 4.31
CA THR A 25 -9.55 -8.03 3.42
C THR A 25 -9.36 -9.54 3.59
N LEU A 26 -8.11 -10.03 3.65
CA LEU A 26 -7.83 -11.45 3.86
C LEU A 26 -8.23 -11.94 5.27
N TYR A 27 -8.15 -11.06 6.28
CA TYR A 27 -8.53 -11.36 7.66
C TYR A 27 -10.04 -11.39 7.89
N PHE A 28 -10.80 -10.44 7.32
CA PHE A 28 -12.24 -10.31 7.58
C PHE A 28 -13.15 -10.94 6.52
N SER A 29 -12.71 -11.05 5.26
CA SER A 29 -13.59 -11.52 4.18
C SER A 29 -13.58 -13.04 4.03
N ALA A 30 -14.68 -13.67 4.45
CA ALA A 30 -14.89 -15.10 4.26
C ALA A 30 -14.83 -15.53 2.78
N ALA A 31 -15.26 -14.66 1.85
CA ALA A 31 -15.20 -14.95 0.41
C ALA A 31 -13.76 -15.09 -0.08
N VAL A 32 -12.87 -14.21 0.40
CA VAL A 32 -11.45 -14.21 0.04
C VAL A 32 -10.72 -15.37 0.72
N GLN A 33 -11.04 -15.65 1.98
CA GLN A 33 -10.52 -16.83 2.70
C GLN A 33 -10.93 -18.14 2.02
N ARG A 34 -12.18 -18.25 1.58
CA ARG A 34 -12.64 -19.41 0.79
C ARG A 34 -11.81 -19.59 -0.48
N GLN A 35 -11.62 -18.52 -1.25
CA GLN A 35 -10.77 -18.57 -2.46
C GLN A 35 -9.32 -18.94 -2.13
N TYR A 36 -8.81 -18.49 -0.98
CA TYR A 36 -7.47 -18.87 -0.51
C TYR A 36 -7.40 -20.38 -0.26
N TYR A 37 -8.37 -20.95 0.45
CA TYR A 37 -8.42 -22.39 0.72
C TYR A 37 -8.67 -23.23 -0.53
N GLU A 38 -9.49 -22.75 -1.47
CA GLU A 38 -9.69 -23.40 -2.77
C GLU A 38 -8.37 -23.46 -3.57
N LYS A 39 -7.54 -22.40 -3.48
CA LYS A 39 -6.28 -22.31 -4.22
C LYS A 39 -5.11 -23.05 -3.55
N TYR A 40 -5.00 -23.00 -2.22
CA TYR A 40 -3.84 -23.49 -1.46
C TYR A 40 -4.14 -24.72 -0.58
N GLY A 41 -5.41 -25.05 -0.40
CA GLY A 41 -5.89 -26.19 0.40
C GLY A 41 -6.53 -25.79 1.74
N PHE A 42 -7.59 -26.50 2.14
CA PHE A 42 -8.36 -26.23 3.37
C PHE A 42 -7.61 -26.53 4.67
N GLY A 43 -6.51 -27.28 4.62
CA GLY A 43 -5.65 -27.53 5.79
C GLY A 43 -4.61 -26.44 6.04
N GLN A 44 -4.50 -25.44 5.17
CA GLN A 44 -3.56 -24.32 5.33
C GLN A 44 -4.12 -23.27 6.29
N MET A 45 -3.24 -22.52 6.94
CA MET A 45 -3.64 -21.38 7.77
C MET A 45 -3.67 -20.10 6.93
N ILE A 46 -4.60 -19.19 7.22
CA ILE A 46 -4.58 -17.85 6.64
C ILE A 46 -3.32 -17.13 7.13
N PRO A 47 -2.47 -16.60 6.25
CA PRO A 47 -1.16 -16.05 6.61
C PRO A 47 -1.25 -14.61 7.17
N VAL A 48 -2.38 -14.24 7.78
CA VAL A 48 -2.62 -12.91 8.33
C VAL A 48 -3.26 -13.07 9.70
N ALA A 49 -2.68 -12.40 10.69
CA ALA A 49 -3.19 -12.36 12.04
C ALA A 49 -3.67 -10.95 12.42
N ALA A 50 -4.38 -10.83 13.55
CA ALA A 50 -4.97 -9.57 14.00
C ALA A 50 -3.91 -8.47 14.26
N ASN A 51 -2.71 -8.86 14.69
CA ASN A 51 -1.57 -7.96 14.89
C ASN A 51 -1.10 -7.32 13.57
N ASP A 52 -1.15 -8.02 12.44
CA ASP A 52 -0.78 -7.48 11.13
C ASP A 52 -1.76 -6.37 10.71
N VAL A 53 -3.05 -6.58 10.95
CA VAL A 53 -4.09 -5.58 10.71
C VAL A 53 -3.90 -4.38 11.63
N ALA A 54 -3.73 -4.59 12.94
CA ALA A 54 -3.53 -3.51 13.90
C ALA A 54 -2.28 -2.67 13.58
N PHE A 55 -1.16 -3.33 13.26
CA PHE A 55 0.09 -2.66 12.87
C PHE A 55 -0.09 -1.84 11.58
N SER A 56 -0.73 -2.40 10.56
CA SER A 56 -0.96 -1.69 9.30
C SER A 56 -1.91 -0.49 9.46
N ILE A 57 -2.96 -0.58 10.28
CA ILE A 57 -3.81 0.56 10.65
C ILE A 57 -2.98 1.65 11.32
N HIS A 58 -2.21 1.28 12.35
CA HIS A 58 -1.38 2.23 13.09
C HIS A 58 -0.38 2.96 12.17
N ALA A 59 0.27 2.22 11.27
CA ALA A 59 1.21 2.79 10.31
C ALA A 59 0.54 3.76 9.31
N VAL A 60 -0.65 3.42 8.79
CA VAL A 60 -1.43 4.32 7.92
C VAL A 60 -1.83 5.59 8.68
N LEU A 61 -2.30 5.47 9.92
CA LEU A 61 -2.68 6.63 10.74
C LEU A 61 -1.49 7.58 10.99
N LEU A 62 -0.36 7.05 11.45
CA LEU A 62 0.83 7.87 11.70
C LEU A 62 1.36 8.55 10.43
N THR A 63 1.37 7.84 9.30
CA THR A 63 1.83 8.40 8.02
C THR A 63 0.84 9.43 7.47
N ALA A 64 -0.46 9.23 7.63
CA ALA A 64 -1.48 10.20 7.25
C ALA A 64 -1.41 11.48 8.10
N ILE A 65 -1.24 11.34 9.42
CA ILE A 65 -1.02 12.49 10.33
C ILE A 65 0.23 13.25 9.91
N THR A 66 1.33 12.55 9.63
CA THR A 66 2.58 13.18 9.16
C THR A 66 2.37 13.92 7.84
N LEU A 67 1.64 13.34 6.89
CA LEU A 67 1.33 13.98 5.61
C LEU A 67 0.46 15.23 5.80
N PHE A 68 -0.53 15.16 6.69
CA PHE A 68 -1.37 16.29 7.06
C PHE A 68 -0.54 17.43 7.70
N GLN A 69 0.38 17.09 8.61
CA GLN A 69 1.30 18.05 9.20
C GLN A 69 2.19 18.72 8.13
N ILE A 70 2.70 17.96 7.14
CA ILE A 70 3.45 18.53 6.01
C ILE A 70 2.61 19.54 5.21
N MET A 71 1.30 19.32 5.08
CA MET A 71 0.43 20.20 4.31
C MET A 71 0.12 21.53 5.00
N ILE A 72 0.08 21.54 6.33
CA ILE A 72 -0.33 22.70 7.15
C ILE A 72 0.84 23.49 7.70
N TYR A 73 1.90 22.82 8.16
CA TYR A 73 3.06 23.50 8.74
C TYR A 73 4.01 24.04 7.67
N GLU A 74 4.83 25.00 8.07
CA GLU A 74 5.83 25.59 7.20
C GLU A 74 6.81 24.51 6.69
N ARG A 75 6.83 24.37 5.37
CA ARG A 75 7.54 23.35 4.59
C ARG A 75 8.71 23.94 3.79
N GLY A 76 9.00 25.23 3.99
CA GLY A 76 10.03 25.96 3.24
C GLY A 76 9.83 25.81 1.73
N SER A 77 10.91 25.51 1.02
CA SER A 77 10.91 25.24 -0.43
C SER A 77 10.73 23.76 -0.80
N GLN A 78 10.60 22.84 0.18
CA GLN A 78 10.45 21.41 -0.09
C GLN A 78 9.07 21.13 -0.68
N LYS A 79 9.04 20.32 -1.75
CA LYS A 79 7.81 19.89 -2.43
C LYS A 79 7.88 18.39 -2.67
N ILE A 80 6.71 17.77 -2.78
CA ILE A 80 6.60 16.40 -3.30
C ILE A 80 7.06 16.42 -4.76
N SER A 81 7.97 15.52 -5.11
CA SER A 81 8.47 15.33 -6.46
C SER A 81 7.36 14.88 -7.40
N LYS A 82 7.37 15.43 -8.62
CA LYS A 82 6.49 14.98 -9.69
C LYS A 82 6.63 13.49 -9.97
N VAL A 83 7.84 12.93 -9.80
CA VAL A 83 8.12 11.50 -9.98
C VAL A 83 7.35 10.66 -8.97
N SER A 84 7.42 11.01 -7.68
CA SER A 84 6.71 10.28 -6.61
C SER A 84 5.20 10.38 -6.77
N THR A 85 4.68 11.56 -7.11
CA THR A 85 3.27 11.74 -7.41
C THR A 85 2.84 10.89 -8.62
N ALA A 86 3.65 10.85 -9.69
CA ALA A 86 3.36 10.05 -10.88
C ALA A 86 3.35 8.54 -10.56
N ILE A 87 4.32 8.04 -9.81
CA ILE A 87 4.38 6.64 -9.36
C ILE A 87 3.13 6.27 -8.56
N VAL A 88 2.80 7.08 -7.56
CA VAL A 88 1.64 6.84 -6.69
C VAL A 88 0.34 6.88 -7.48
N SER A 89 0.18 7.86 -8.37
CA SER A 89 -0.99 7.97 -9.24
C SER A 89 -1.12 6.76 -10.15
N ALA A 90 -0.04 6.34 -10.81
CA ALA A 90 -0.03 5.17 -11.68
C ALA A 90 -0.41 3.88 -10.94
N VAL A 91 0.12 3.69 -9.73
CA VAL A 91 -0.19 2.53 -8.89
C VAL A 91 -1.66 2.49 -8.49
N TRP A 92 -2.23 3.61 -8.03
CA TRP A 92 -3.64 3.65 -7.64
C TRP A 92 -4.59 3.53 -8.83
N LEU A 93 -4.23 4.10 -9.99
CA LEU A 93 -4.96 3.89 -11.25
C LEU A 93 -4.93 2.42 -11.67
N GLY A 94 -3.76 1.77 -11.62
CA GLY A 94 -3.62 0.35 -11.90
C GLY A 94 -4.46 -0.51 -10.96
N ALA A 95 -4.43 -0.21 -9.66
CA ALA A 95 -5.27 -0.89 -8.67
C ALA A 95 -6.77 -0.72 -8.95
N ALA A 96 -7.20 0.47 -9.39
CA ALA A 96 -8.58 0.72 -9.79
C ALA A 96 -8.97 -0.12 -11.02
N VAL A 97 -8.10 -0.22 -12.04
CA VAL A 97 -8.33 -1.09 -13.20
C VAL A 97 -8.45 -2.56 -12.76
N CYS A 98 -7.55 -3.04 -11.90
CA CYS A 98 -7.62 -4.40 -11.36
C CYS A 98 -8.92 -4.65 -10.58
N LEU A 99 -9.42 -3.65 -9.83
CA LEU A 99 -10.71 -3.73 -9.16
C LEU A 99 -11.84 -3.96 -10.17
N PHE A 100 -11.92 -3.16 -11.24
CA PHE A 100 -12.94 -3.33 -12.28
C PHE A 100 -12.87 -4.69 -12.99
N ILE A 101 -11.67 -5.25 -13.16
CA ILE A 101 -11.48 -6.61 -13.72
C ILE A 101 -11.95 -7.70 -12.75
N ALA A 102 -11.70 -7.51 -11.45
CA ALA A 102 -12.04 -8.50 -10.42
C ALA A 102 -13.53 -8.54 -10.07
N LEU A 103 -14.26 -7.43 -10.30
CA LEU A 103 -15.70 -7.33 -10.03
C LEU A 103 -16.54 -8.42 -10.74
N PRO A 104 -16.51 -8.55 -12.09
CA PRO A 104 -17.34 -9.53 -12.79
C PRO A 104 -16.86 -10.97 -12.59
N SER A 105 -15.55 -11.18 -12.41
CA SER A 105 -14.96 -12.51 -12.24
C SER A 105 -14.95 -12.99 -10.78
N HIS A 106 -15.41 -12.15 -9.84
CA HIS A 106 -15.31 -12.36 -8.40
C HIS A 106 -13.92 -12.81 -7.93
N SER A 107 -12.85 -12.39 -8.61
CA SER A 107 -11.47 -12.84 -8.33
C SER A 107 -10.83 -12.03 -7.20
N TRP A 108 -11.45 -12.07 -6.01
CA TRP A 108 -11.08 -11.24 -4.86
C TRP A 108 -9.69 -11.57 -4.32
N LEU A 109 -9.33 -12.85 -4.23
CA LEU A 109 -7.99 -13.25 -3.79
C LEU A 109 -6.90 -12.72 -4.73
N TRP A 110 -7.15 -12.75 -6.04
CA TRP A 110 -6.23 -12.19 -7.02
C TRP A 110 -6.10 -10.68 -6.84
N LEU A 111 -7.23 -9.97 -6.66
CA LEU A 111 -7.23 -8.53 -6.43
C LEU A 111 -6.42 -8.14 -5.20
N ILE A 112 -6.64 -8.79 -4.05
CA ILE A 112 -5.86 -8.48 -2.84
C ILE A 112 -4.38 -8.84 -3.00
N SER A 113 -4.06 -9.85 -3.82
CA SER A 113 -2.67 -10.18 -4.13
C SER A 113 -1.97 -9.05 -4.89
N ILE A 114 -2.69 -8.29 -5.72
CA ILE A 114 -2.17 -7.07 -6.36
C ILE A 114 -1.80 -6.02 -5.30
N PHE A 115 -2.64 -5.79 -4.29
CA PHE A 115 -2.32 -4.87 -3.19
C PHE A 115 -1.09 -5.33 -2.38
N ASN A 116 -0.91 -6.64 -2.20
CA ASN A 116 0.31 -7.19 -1.63
C ASN A 116 1.54 -6.92 -2.53
N SER A 117 1.44 -7.11 -3.85
CA SER A 117 2.53 -6.77 -4.77
C SER A 117 2.87 -5.28 -4.76
N ILE A 118 1.87 -4.40 -4.65
CA ILE A 118 2.08 -2.94 -4.55
C ILE A 118 2.93 -2.59 -3.34
N GLN A 119 2.67 -3.17 -2.15
CA GLN A 119 3.48 -2.83 -0.97
C GLN A 119 4.95 -3.29 -1.12
N VAL A 120 5.18 -4.43 -1.78
CA VAL A 120 6.51 -4.96 -2.03
C VAL A 120 7.23 -4.05 -3.02
N PHE A 121 6.56 -3.68 -4.11
CA PHE A 121 7.09 -2.74 -5.11
C PHE A 121 7.46 -1.38 -4.49
N MET A 122 6.58 -0.81 -3.66
CA MET A 122 6.88 0.44 -2.94
C MET A 122 8.06 0.28 -1.98
N THR A 123 8.21 -0.89 -1.37
CA THR A 123 9.36 -1.20 -0.52
C THR A 123 10.65 -1.20 -1.33
N VAL A 124 10.66 -1.85 -2.50
CA VAL A 124 11.81 -1.86 -3.42
C VAL A 124 12.20 -0.46 -3.86
N ILE A 125 11.24 0.36 -4.33
CA ILE A 125 11.51 1.76 -4.74
C ILE A 125 12.21 2.55 -3.63
N LYS A 126 11.80 2.35 -2.38
CA LYS A 126 12.39 3.06 -1.24
C LYS A 126 13.84 2.65 -0.95
N TYR A 127 14.22 1.42 -1.25
CA TYR A 127 15.59 0.92 -1.03
C TYR A 127 16.52 1.15 -2.23
N ILE A 128 15.99 1.56 -3.39
CA ILE A 128 16.81 2.07 -4.48
C ILE A 128 17.44 3.40 -4.01
N PRO A 129 18.78 3.53 -3.99
CA PRO A 129 19.42 4.77 -3.56
C PRO A 129 18.94 5.93 -4.42
N GLN A 130 18.39 6.97 -3.79
CA GLN A 130 17.97 8.22 -4.46
C GLN A 130 19.10 8.90 -5.26
N GLY A 131 20.35 8.46 -5.10
CA GLY A 131 21.50 8.87 -5.91
C GLY A 131 21.44 8.44 -7.38
N TRP A 132 20.71 7.37 -7.73
CA TRP A 132 20.58 6.91 -9.13
C TRP A 132 19.46 7.61 -9.90
N ILE A 133 18.51 8.23 -9.19
CA ILE A 133 17.37 8.96 -9.79
C ILE A 133 17.77 10.43 -10.11
N LYS A 134 18.98 10.84 -9.71
CA LYS A 134 19.54 12.17 -9.97
C LYS A 134 20.63 12.21 -11.06
N SER A 135 20.76 11.17 -11.89
CA SER A 135 21.67 11.20 -13.05
C SER A 135 20.98 11.68 -14.33
#